data_AF-A8ERA8-F1
#
_entry.id   AF-A8ERA8-F1
#
_cell.length_a   1.000
_cell.length_b   1.000
_cell.length_c   1.000
_cell.angle_alpha   90.00
_cell.angle_beta   90.00
_cell.angle_gamma   90.00
#
_symmetry.space_group_name_H-M   'P 1'
#
loop_
_entity.id
_entity.type
_entity.pdbx_description
1 polymer ?
#
loop_
_entity_poly.entity_id
_entity_poly.type
_entity_poly.pdbx_seq_one_letter_code
_entity_poly.pdbx_strand_id
1 'polypeptide(L)'
;MIYKFLILTIFFVIQINAVETSSSLTRQKMEVLELKNELNNFYNEKEKEYQTQKKELENLLAQVEKEKAETKRLHDKNLALLKDIRAEVQSKTVKIYDGMKAKNAAEIFDQMINEGKIEDVFDIILRLRESNVTQILKFLTVTNASRLTQKLEKYNLDKDKKD
;
A
#
# COMPACT_ATOMS: atom_id res chain seq x y z
N MET A 1 11.86 -63.59 78.09
CA MET A 1 11.60 -62.14 77.89
C MET A 1 12.29 -61.59 76.64
N ILE A 2 13.55 -61.95 76.37
CA ILE A 2 14.33 -61.47 75.21
C ILE A 2 13.67 -61.70 73.85
N TYR A 3 13.11 -62.89 73.57
CA TYR A 3 12.43 -63.15 72.29
C TYR A 3 11.17 -62.29 72.06
N LYS A 4 10.45 -61.93 73.14
CA LYS A 4 9.29 -61.03 73.04
C LYS A 4 9.73 -59.60 72.71
N PHE A 5 10.83 -59.15 73.29
CA PHE A 5 11.44 -57.86 72.95
C PHE A 5 11.94 -57.81 71.51
N LEU A 6 12.59 -58.88 71.03
CA LEU A 6 13.11 -58.96 69.67
C LEU A 6 12.00 -58.91 68.60
N ILE A 7 10.87 -59.59 68.84
CA ILE A 7 9.70 -59.54 67.96
C ILE A 7 9.10 -58.13 67.93
N LEU A 8 9.05 -57.45 69.09
CA LEU A 8 8.52 -56.09 69.18
C LEU A 8 9.40 -55.08 68.43
N THR A 9 10.73 -55.19 68.52
CA THR A 9 11.65 -54.32 67.76
C THR A 9 11.58 -54.58 66.26
N ILE A 10 11.51 -55.84 65.83
CA ILE A 10 11.34 -56.17 64.41
C ILE A 10 10.02 -55.60 63.87
N PHE A 11 8.93 -55.73 64.62
CA PHE A 11 7.64 -55.14 64.24
C PHE A 11 7.71 -53.62 64.11
N PHE A 12 8.37 -52.93 65.05
CA PHE A 12 8.49 -51.47 65.02
C PHE A 12 9.34 -50.97 63.85
N VAL A 13 10.44 -51.66 63.53
CA VAL A 13 11.29 -51.33 62.36
C VAL A 13 10.51 -51.51 61.06
N ILE A 14 9.68 -52.55 60.93
CA ILE A 14 8.84 -52.75 59.74
C ILE A 14 7.80 -51.63 59.59
N GLN A 15 7.19 -51.17 60.69
CA GLN A 15 6.20 -50.08 60.66
C GLN A 15 6.84 -48.73 60.25
N ILE A 16 8.04 -48.40 60.76
CA ILE A 16 8.73 -47.15 60.41
C ILE A 16 9.07 -47.11 58.92
N ASN A 17 9.63 -48.20 58.37
CA ASN A 17 9.97 -48.28 56.94
C ASN A 17 8.71 -48.20 56.03
N ALA A 18 7.58 -48.75 56.47
CA ALA A 18 6.31 -48.64 55.74
C ALA A 18 5.74 -47.21 55.73
N VAL A 19 5.89 -46.47 56.84
CA VAL A 19 5.45 -45.07 56.97
C VAL A 19 6.28 -44.14 56.08
N GLU A 20 7.61 -44.29 56.05
CA GLU A 20 8.48 -43.51 55.15
C GLU A 20 8.13 -43.75 53.67
N THR A 21 7.88 -45.01 53.30
CA THR A 21 7.48 -45.38 51.93
C THR A 21 6.11 -44.79 51.57
N SER A 22 5.12 -44.87 52.46
CA SER A 22 3.78 -44.28 52.24
C SER A 22 3.80 -42.75 52.18
N SER A 23 4.65 -42.10 53.00
CA SER A 23 4.82 -40.64 53.01
C SER A 23 5.45 -40.14 51.71
N SER A 24 6.51 -40.80 51.23
CA SER A 24 7.16 -40.45 49.95
C SER A 24 6.22 -40.57 48.75
N LEU A 25 5.42 -41.63 48.68
CA LEU A 25 4.40 -41.83 47.64
C LEU A 25 3.30 -40.76 47.70
N THR A 26 2.90 -40.35 48.90
CA THR A 26 1.90 -39.29 49.09
C THR A 26 2.42 -37.94 48.60
N ARG A 27 3.69 -37.62 48.90
CA ARG A 27 4.36 -36.41 48.42
C ARG A 27 4.49 -36.37 46.90
N GLN A 28 4.92 -37.46 46.27
CA GLN A 28 5.01 -37.56 44.81
C GLN A 28 3.64 -37.38 44.15
N LYS A 29 2.56 -37.95 44.72
CA LYS A 29 1.21 -37.74 44.21
C LYS A 29 0.76 -36.28 44.31
N MET A 30 1.11 -35.59 45.39
CA MET A 30 0.83 -34.16 45.54
C MET A 30 1.59 -33.33 44.49
N GLU A 31 2.89 -33.58 44.32
CA GLU A 31 3.73 -32.89 43.33
C GLU A 31 3.20 -33.12 41.89
N VAL A 32 2.80 -34.34 41.55
CA VAL A 32 2.18 -34.64 40.25
C VAL A 32 0.85 -33.90 40.07
N LEU A 33 0.05 -33.77 41.13
CA LEU A 33 -1.22 -33.07 41.07
C LEU A 33 -1.03 -31.55 40.93
N GLU A 34 -0.04 -30.99 41.62
CA GLU A 34 0.37 -29.59 41.46
C GLU A 34 0.87 -29.32 40.04
N LEU A 35 1.79 -30.14 39.52
CA LEU A 35 2.28 -30.03 38.14
C LEU A 35 1.15 -30.12 37.12
N LYS A 36 0.18 -31.02 37.34
CA LYS A 36 -1.00 -31.12 36.46
C LYS A 36 -1.83 -29.84 36.49
N ASN A 37 -2.02 -29.24 37.66
CA ASN A 37 -2.77 -28.00 37.79
C ASN A 37 -2.02 -26.83 37.14
N GLU A 38 -0.71 -26.71 37.34
CA GLU A 38 0.13 -25.71 36.68
C GLU A 38 0.09 -25.86 35.16
N LEU A 39 0.21 -27.09 34.66
CA LEU A 39 0.14 -27.36 33.23
C LEU A 39 -1.22 -26.98 32.63
N ASN A 40 -2.31 -27.32 33.30
CA ASN A 40 -3.64 -26.93 32.87
C ASN A 40 -3.82 -25.41 32.86
N ASN A 41 -3.33 -24.72 33.89
CA ASN A 41 -3.41 -23.26 33.96
C ASN A 41 -2.59 -22.61 32.83
N PHE A 42 -1.37 -23.11 32.59
CA PHE A 42 -0.52 -22.66 31.50
C PHE A 42 -1.21 -22.78 30.14
N TYR A 43 -1.80 -23.95 29.83
CA TYR A 43 -2.51 -24.14 28.56
C TYR A 43 -3.75 -23.25 28.44
N ASN A 44 -4.51 -23.07 29.52
CA ASN A 44 -5.68 -22.19 29.52
C ASN A 44 -5.30 -20.73 29.28
N GLU A 45 -4.21 -20.25 29.91
CA GLU A 45 -3.69 -18.90 29.69
C GLU A 45 -3.19 -18.73 28.26
N LYS A 46 -2.43 -19.70 27.74
CA LYS A 46 -1.93 -19.67 26.37
C LYS A 46 -3.04 -19.68 25.34
N GLU A 47 -4.10 -20.47 25.55
CA GLU A 47 -5.25 -20.48 24.66
C GLU A 47 -5.96 -19.12 24.67
N LYS A 48 -6.14 -18.51 25.85
CA LYS A 48 -6.76 -17.19 25.97
C LYS A 48 -5.92 -16.11 25.27
N GLU A 49 -4.60 -16.12 25.46
CA GLU A 49 -3.68 -15.22 24.75
C GLU A 49 -3.80 -15.41 23.23
N TYR A 50 -3.77 -16.66 22.76
CA TYR A 50 -3.87 -16.99 21.34
C TYR A 50 -5.18 -16.47 20.73
N GLN A 51 -6.32 -16.71 21.39
CA GLN A 51 -7.61 -16.22 20.91
C GLN A 51 -7.69 -14.69 20.88
N THR A 52 -7.05 -14.04 21.85
CA THR A 52 -7.00 -12.57 21.92
C THR A 52 -6.17 -12.01 20.76
N GLN A 53 -4.96 -12.52 20.57
CA GLN A 53 -4.07 -12.12 19.47
C GLN A 53 -4.70 -12.41 18.10
N LYS A 54 -5.34 -13.57 17.95
CA LYS A 54 -6.04 -13.92 16.71
C LYS A 54 -7.13 -12.89 16.37
N LYS A 55 -7.96 -12.53 17.35
CA LYS A 55 -9.01 -11.52 17.14
C LYS A 55 -8.44 -10.13 16.82
N GLU A 56 -7.35 -9.74 17.47
CA GLU A 56 -6.66 -8.48 17.17
C GLU A 56 -6.10 -8.46 15.75
N LEU A 57 -5.47 -9.56 15.30
CA LEU A 57 -4.95 -9.70 13.95
C LEU A 57 -6.06 -9.68 12.90
N GLU A 58 -7.19 -10.36 13.15
CA GLU A 58 -8.35 -10.34 12.27
C GLU A 58 -8.93 -8.92 12.12
N ASN A 59 -9.04 -8.18 13.23
CA ASN A 59 -9.50 -6.78 13.20
C ASN A 59 -8.51 -5.88 12.44
N LEU A 60 -7.22 -6.03 12.69
CA LEU A 60 -6.18 -5.25 12.02
C LEU A 60 -6.19 -5.52 10.51
N LEU A 61 -6.30 -6.79 10.10
CA LEU A 61 -6.40 -7.18 8.70
C LEU A 61 -7.63 -6.57 8.03
N ALA A 62 -8.79 -6.63 8.70
CA ALA A 62 -10.02 -6.03 8.20
C ALA A 62 -9.88 -4.50 8.02
N GLN A 63 -9.20 -3.82 8.95
CA GLN A 63 -8.93 -2.39 8.83
C GLN A 63 -7.97 -2.09 7.67
N VAL A 64 -6.88 -2.86 7.52
CA VAL A 64 -5.92 -2.69 6.43
C VAL A 64 -6.58 -2.88 5.06
N GLU A 65 -7.40 -3.91 4.89
CA GLU A 65 -8.10 -4.13 3.60
C GLU A 65 -9.11 -3.01 3.30
N LYS A 66 -9.81 -2.50 4.32
CA LYS A 66 -10.70 -1.34 4.17
C LYS A 66 -9.94 -0.08 3.75
N GLU A 67 -8.83 0.23 4.42
CA GLU A 67 -8.00 1.40 4.11
C GLU A 67 -7.41 1.31 2.70
N LYS A 68 -6.89 0.13 2.33
CA LYS A 68 -6.38 -0.13 0.98
C LYS A 68 -7.43 0.07 -0.11
N ALA A 69 -8.65 -0.42 0.12
CA ALA A 69 -9.76 -0.21 -0.81
C ALA A 69 -10.12 1.29 -0.95
N GLU A 70 -10.13 2.02 0.16
CA GLU A 70 -10.38 3.47 0.16
C GLU A 70 -9.27 4.24 -0.56
N THR A 71 -8.00 3.92 -0.31
CA THR A 71 -6.86 4.53 -1.00
C THR A 71 -6.94 4.30 -2.51
N LYS A 72 -7.25 3.09 -2.94
CA LYS A 72 -7.42 2.78 -4.37
C LYS A 72 -8.57 3.58 -4.97
N ARG A 73 -9.72 3.66 -4.29
CA ARG A 73 -10.88 4.44 -4.73
C ARG A 73 -10.54 5.92 -4.88
N LEU A 74 -9.85 6.51 -3.90
CA LEU A 74 -9.41 7.91 -3.94
C LEU A 74 -8.42 8.16 -5.08
N HIS A 75 -7.45 7.26 -5.25
CA HIS A 75 -6.50 7.32 -6.35
C HIS A 75 -7.22 7.34 -7.71
N ASP A 76 -8.13 6.39 -7.94
CA ASP A 76 -8.83 6.24 -9.22
C ASP A 76 -9.76 7.44 -9.49
N LYS A 77 -10.42 7.96 -8.44
CA LYS A 77 -11.22 9.19 -8.52
C LYS A 77 -10.36 10.41 -8.87
N ASN A 78 -9.19 10.54 -8.26
CA ASN A 78 -8.27 11.64 -8.54
C ASN A 78 -7.73 11.56 -9.96
N LEU A 79 -7.43 10.35 -10.46
CA LEU A 79 -6.99 10.15 -11.83
C LEU A 79 -8.09 10.54 -12.84
N ALA A 80 -9.34 10.17 -12.58
CA ALA A 80 -10.48 10.57 -13.40
C ALA A 80 -10.66 12.10 -13.39
N LEU A 81 -10.66 12.72 -12.20
CA LEU A 81 -10.79 14.17 -12.07
C LEU A 81 -9.65 14.92 -12.78
N LEU A 82 -8.41 14.42 -12.69
CA LEU A 82 -7.27 15.02 -13.38
C LEU A 82 -7.44 14.95 -14.90
N LYS A 83 -7.97 13.83 -15.42
CA LYS A 83 -8.28 13.69 -16.84
C LYS A 83 -9.34 14.70 -17.28
N ASP A 84 -10.39 14.88 -16.49
CA ASP A 84 -11.46 15.84 -16.78
C ASP A 84 -10.95 17.28 -16.74
N ILE A 85 -10.14 17.64 -15.73
CA ILE A 85 -9.49 18.95 -15.63
C ILE A 85 -8.62 19.19 -16.87
N ARG A 86 -7.79 18.22 -17.26
CA ARG A 86 -6.93 18.34 -18.44
C ARG A 86 -7.76 18.52 -19.72
N ALA A 87 -8.84 17.77 -19.88
CA ALA A 87 -9.72 17.88 -21.03
C ALA A 87 -10.41 19.26 -21.10
N GLU A 88 -10.90 19.77 -19.97
CA GLU A 88 -11.54 21.08 -19.90
C GLU A 88 -10.53 22.21 -20.15
N VAL A 89 -9.33 22.14 -19.56
CA VAL A 89 -8.26 23.12 -19.82
C VAL A 89 -7.89 23.09 -21.31
N GLN A 90 -7.66 21.91 -21.89
CA GLN A 90 -7.35 21.78 -23.31
C GLN A 90 -8.47 22.38 -24.19
N SER A 91 -9.73 22.07 -23.88
CA SER A 91 -10.90 22.61 -24.59
C SER A 91 -10.97 24.14 -24.53
N LYS A 92 -10.73 24.73 -23.35
CA LYS A 92 -10.69 26.20 -23.20
C LYS A 92 -9.51 26.81 -23.96
N THR A 93 -8.33 26.22 -23.86
CA THR A 93 -7.14 26.69 -24.56
C THR A 93 -7.34 26.69 -26.07
N VAL A 94 -7.86 25.60 -26.63
CA VAL A 94 -8.20 25.51 -28.07
C VAL A 94 -9.20 26.60 -28.44
N LYS A 95 -10.30 26.76 -27.70
CA LYS A 95 -11.31 27.80 -27.96
C LYS A 95 -10.72 29.22 -27.94
N ILE A 96 -9.84 29.52 -27.00
CA ILE A 96 -9.20 30.84 -26.87
C ILE A 96 -8.35 31.12 -28.11
N TYR A 97 -7.43 30.22 -28.46
CA TYR A 97 -6.52 30.44 -29.59
C TYR A 97 -7.23 30.36 -30.94
N ASP A 98 -8.28 29.54 -31.07
CA ASP A 98 -9.07 29.48 -32.30
C ASP A 98 -9.89 30.75 -32.56
N GLY A 99 -10.31 31.45 -31.50
CA GLY A 99 -11.00 32.72 -31.57
C GLY A 99 -10.06 33.94 -31.57
N MET A 100 -8.77 33.72 -31.33
CA MET A 100 -7.77 34.79 -31.28
C MET A 100 -7.34 35.19 -32.69
N LYS A 101 -7.00 36.47 -32.88
CA LYS A 101 -6.34 36.92 -34.11
C LYS A 101 -5.01 36.19 -34.27
N ALA A 102 -4.78 35.59 -35.44
CA ALA A 102 -3.61 34.75 -35.71
C ALA A 102 -2.27 35.44 -35.41
N LYS A 103 -2.15 36.75 -35.68
CA LYS A 103 -0.96 37.52 -35.36
C LYS A 103 -0.67 37.57 -33.85
N ASN A 104 -1.70 37.83 -33.03
CA ASN A 104 -1.55 37.88 -31.57
C ASN A 104 -1.22 36.49 -31.00
N ALA A 105 -1.85 35.44 -31.54
CA ALA A 105 -1.54 34.06 -31.14
C ALA A 105 -0.09 33.69 -31.49
N ALA A 106 0.40 34.10 -32.66
CA ALA A 106 1.79 33.90 -33.06
C ALA A 106 2.77 34.65 -32.14
N GLU A 107 2.50 35.91 -31.79
CA GLU A 107 3.34 36.67 -30.86
C GLU A 107 3.46 35.99 -29.48
N ILE A 108 2.34 35.47 -28.96
CA ILE A 108 2.33 34.71 -27.70
C ILE A 108 3.12 33.40 -27.84
N PHE A 109 2.91 32.66 -28.93
CA PHE A 109 3.62 31.40 -29.17
C PHE A 109 5.12 31.62 -29.38
N ASP A 110 5.54 32.67 -30.07
CA ASP A 110 6.95 33.05 -30.18
C ASP A 110 7.56 33.31 -28.82
N GLN A 111 6.87 34.07 -27.95
CA GLN A 111 7.33 34.30 -26.59
C GLN A 111 7.46 32.98 -25.81
N MET A 112 6.44 32.12 -25.85
CA MET A 112 6.47 30.82 -25.17
C MET A 112 7.62 29.93 -25.65
N ILE A 113 7.86 29.88 -26.97
CA ILE A 113 8.96 29.11 -27.55
C ILE A 113 10.32 29.67 -27.10
N ASN A 114 10.44 31.00 -27.02
CA ASN A 114 11.65 31.66 -26.53
C ASN A 114 11.88 31.41 -25.03
N GLU A 115 10.82 31.25 -24.24
CA GLU A 115 10.85 30.81 -22.83
C GLU A 115 11.14 29.30 -22.67
N GLY A 116 11.36 28.56 -23.76
CA GLY A 116 11.64 27.12 -23.73
C GLY A 116 10.40 26.23 -23.69
N LYS A 117 9.20 26.80 -23.81
CA LYS A 117 7.90 26.08 -23.74
C LYS A 117 7.40 25.63 -25.12
N ILE A 118 8.31 25.21 -26.00
CA ILE A 118 7.94 24.76 -27.36
C ILE A 118 7.04 23.53 -27.34
N GLU A 119 7.19 22.66 -26.34
CA GLU A 119 6.35 21.48 -26.16
C GLU A 119 4.89 21.85 -25.90
N ASP A 120 4.64 22.83 -25.02
CA ASP A 120 3.28 23.30 -24.71
C ASP A 120 2.62 23.93 -25.94
N VAL A 121 3.38 24.74 -26.70
CA VAL A 121 2.89 25.34 -27.94
C VAL A 121 2.57 24.27 -28.98
N PHE A 122 3.44 23.27 -29.12
CA PHE A 122 3.22 22.15 -30.04
C PHE A 122 1.95 21.38 -29.71
N ASP A 123 1.73 21.10 -28.43
CA ASP A 123 0.53 20.45 -27.93
C ASP A 123 -0.75 21.23 -28.24
N ILE A 124 -0.71 22.56 -28.14
CA ILE A 124 -1.83 23.41 -28.52
C ILE A 124 -2.06 23.33 -30.03
N ILE A 125 -1.00 23.49 -30.83
CA ILE A 125 -1.05 23.49 -32.30
C ILE A 125 -1.66 22.21 -32.86
N LEU A 126 -1.32 21.04 -32.32
CA LEU A 126 -1.91 19.76 -32.75
C LEU A 126 -3.44 19.67 -32.57
N ARG A 127 -4.03 20.53 -31.74
CA ARG A 127 -5.45 20.52 -31.39
C ARG A 127 -6.24 21.68 -31.99
N LEU A 128 -5.55 22.67 -32.56
CA LEU A 128 -6.18 23.78 -33.27
C LEU A 128 -6.65 23.35 -34.66
N ARG A 129 -7.61 24.09 -35.23
CA ARG A 129 -8.02 23.87 -36.63
C ARG A 129 -6.86 24.17 -37.57
N GLU A 130 -6.66 23.33 -38.59
CA GLU A 130 -5.56 23.47 -39.57
C GLU A 130 -5.50 24.85 -40.22
N SER A 131 -6.67 25.45 -40.51
CA SER A 131 -6.77 26.80 -41.06
C SER A 131 -6.16 27.85 -40.13
N ASN A 132 -6.38 27.72 -38.82
CA ASN A 132 -5.84 28.63 -37.82
C ASN A 132 -4.35 28.39 -37.60
N VAL A 133 -3.91 27.13 -37.55
CA VAL A 133 -2.49 26.77 -37.48
C VAL A 133 -1.73 27.39 -38.64
N THR A 134 -2.25 27.25 -39.87
CA THR A 134 -1.63 27.82 -41.07
C THR A 134 -1.49 29.35 -40.98
N GLN A 135 -2.52 30.04 -40.47
CA GLN A 135 -2.47 31.49 -40.32
C GLN A 135 -1.50 31.92 -39.21
N ILE A 136 -1.44 31.17 -38.11
CA ILE A 136 -0.50 31.44 -37.01
C ILE A 136 0.94 31.24 -37.46
N LEU A 137 1.25 30.13 -38.16
CA LEU A 137 2.58 29.85 -38.69
C LEU A 137 3.11 30.97 -39.60
N LYS A 138 2.23 31.64 -40.37
CA LYS A 138 2.62 32.78 -41.23
C LYS A 138 3.13 34.00 -40.45
N PHE A 139 2.70 34.16 -39.21
CA PHE A 139 3.05 35.31 -38.37
C PHE A 139 4.13 34.99 -37.32
N LEU A 140 4.48 33.72 -37.14
CA LEU A 140 5.60 33.32 -36.27
C LEU A 140 6.94 33.82 -36.83
N THR A 141 7.92 33.99 -35.94
CA THR A 141 9.31 34.15 -36.36
C THR A 141 9.77 32.95 -37.18
N VAL A 142 10.59 33.18 -38.21
CA VAL A 142 11.10 32.12 -39.11
C VAL A 142 11.78 31.00 -38.32
N THR A 143 12.57 31.36 -37.30
CA THR A 143 13.25 30.40 -36.44
C THR A 143 12.27 29.50 -35.69
N ASN A 144 11.23 30.07 -35.07
CA ASN A 144 10.28 29.30 -34.29
C ASN A 144 9.31 28.51 -35.17
N ALA A 145 8.88 29.07 -36.31
CA ALA A 145 8.12 28.35 -37.32
C ALA A 145 8.89 27.13 -37.83
N SER A 146 10.18 27.28 -38.16
CA SER A 146 11.05 26.17 -38.58
C SER A 146 11.16 25.08 -37.52
N ARG A 147 11.42 25.45 -36.26
CA ARG A 147 11.49 24.51 -35.13
C ARG A 147 10.17 23.76 -34.92
N LEU A 148 9.05 24.46 -35.03
CA LEU A 148 7.72 23.87 -34.86
C LEU A 148 7.38 22.92 -36.02
N THR A 149 7.69 23.29 -37.26
CA THR A 149 7.52 22.43 -38.45
C THR A 149 8.34 21.15 -38.35
N GLN A 150 9.63 21.24 -37.97
CA GLN A 150 10.46 20.05 -37.75
C GLN A 150 9.86 19.10 -36.72
N LYS A 151 9.16 19.65 -35.71
CA LYS A 151 8.51 18.86 -34.67
C LYS A 151 7.23 18.20 -35.17
N LEU A 152 6.44 18.89 -36.01
CA LEU A 152 5.28 18.32 -36.69
C LEU A 152 5.68 17.17 -37.62
N GLU A 153 6.76 17.32 -38.39
CA GLU A 153 7.28 16.26 -39.25
C GLU A 153 7.68 15.02 -38.45
N LYS A 154 8.45 15.19 -37.38
CA LYS A 154 8.84 14.07 -36.49
C LYS A 154 7.62 13.35 -35.91
N TYR A 155 6.63 14.10 -35.46
CA TYR A 155 5.39 13.52 -34.92
C TYR A 155 4.64 12.67 -35.94
N ASN A 156 4.56 13.12 -37.19
CA ASN A 156 3.93 12.35 -38.27
C ASN A 156 4.71 11.06 -38.57
N LEU A 157 6.05 11.15 -38.68
CA LEU A 157 6.91 9.98 -38.90
C LEU A 157 6.80 8.92 -37.78
N ASP A 158 6.63 9.35 -36.53
CA ASP A 158 6.47 8.45 -35.39
C ASP A 158 5.07 7.84 -35.30
N LYS A 159 4.06 8.52 -35.86
CA LYS A 159 2.70 7.99 -36.00
C LYS A 159 2.64 6.92 -37.09
N ASP A 160 3.22 7.19 -38.25
CA ASP A 160 3.22 6.27 -39.41
C ASP A 160 4.03 4.98 -39.17
N LYS A 161 4.92 4.95 -38.17
CA LYS A 161 5.66 3.74 -37.76
C LYS A 161 4.90 2.84 -36.78
N LYS A 162 3.80 3.33 -36.19
CA LYS A 162 2.99 2.60 -35.21
C LYS A 162 1.72 1.99 -35.82
N ASP A 163 1.39 2.40 -37.04
CA ASP A 163 0.37 1.77 -37.90
C ASP A 163 1.04 0.73 -38.83
#